data_AF-A0A3Q9XPF1-F1
#
_entry.id   AF-A0A3Q9XPF1-F1
#
_cell.length_a   1.000
_cell.length_b   1.000
_cell.length_c   1.000
_cell.angle_alpha   90.00
_cell.angle_beta   90.00
_cell.angle_gamma   90.00
#
_symmetry.space_group_name_H-M   'P 1'
#
loop_
_entity.id
_entity.type
_entity.pdbx_description
1 polymer ?
#
loop_
_entity_poly.entity_id
_entity_poly.type
_entity_poly.pdbx_seq_one_letter_code
_entity_poly.pdbx_strand_id
1 'polypeptide(L)'
;MSLKAFKMMGYFRDSFYRFKELYETGGEAALQDLTRKKPCIISRLDESIEKAVVDFSLQKPAYGQLRVCNELEETRSSHFARGCAFCLA
;
A
#
# COMPACT_ATOMS: atom_id res chain seq x y z
N MET A 1 -6.23 -27.87 -27.99
CA MET A 1 -4.95 -27.14 -28.23
C MET A 1 -4.46 -26.35 -27.00
N SER A 2 -5.00 -26.56 -25.79
CA SER A 2 -4.71 -25.67 -24.66
C SER A 2 -3.51 -26.10 -23.81
N LEU A 3 -3.30 -27.41 -23.57
CA LEU A 3 -2.27 -27.93 -22.65
C LEU A 3 -0.83 -27.53 -23.00
N LYS A 4 -0.51 -27.38 -24.29
CA LYS A 4 0.84 -27.00 -24.73
C LYS A 4 1.15 -25.53 -24.43
N ALA A 5 0.17 -24.63 -24.49
CA ALA A 5 0.38 -23.19 -24.33
C ALA A 5 0.80 -22.82 -22.89
N PHE A 6 0.15 -23.39 -21.87
CA PHE A 6 0.52 -23.17 -20.46
C PHE A 6 1.94 -23.65 -20.14
N LYS A 7 2.31 -24.82 -20.70
CA LYS A 7 3.64 -25.42 -20.52
C LYS A 7 4.74 -24.63 -21.21
N MET A 8 4.45 -24.01 -22.36
CA MET A 8 5.40 -23.17 -23.09
C MET A 8 5.58 -21.79 -22.46
N MET A 9 4.53 -21.22 -21.86
CA MET A 9 4.55 -19.88 -21.26
C MET A 9 4.96 -19.88 -19.78
N GLY A 10 5.10 -21.05 -19.14
CA GLY A 10 5.49 -21.17 -17.73
C GLY A 10 4.44 -20.69 -16.72
N TYR A 11 3.21 -20.44 -17.16
CA TYR A 11 2.10 -20.02 -16.29
C TYR A 11 1.17 -21.17 -15.94
N PHE A 12 0.58 -21.11 -14.75
CA PHE A 12 -0.45 -22.06 -14.33
C PHE A 12 -1.70 -21.95 -15.22
N ARG A 13 -2.46 -23.06 -15.30
CA ARG A 13 -3.65 -23.21 -16.15
C ARG A 13 -4.64 -22.07 -15.98
N ASP A 14 -4.94 -21.67 -14.75
CA ASP A 14 -5.96 -20.65 -14.50
C ASP A 14 -5.52 -19.24 -14.90
N SER A 15 -4.21 -18.93 -14.80
CA SER A 15 -3.70 -17.62 -15.17
C SER A 15 -3.92 -17.32 -16.65
N PHE A 16 -3.73 -18.30 -17.54
CA PHE A 16 -3.91 -18.08 -18.97
C PHE A 16 -5.37 -17.96 -19.39
N TYR A 17 -6.31 -18.63 -18.73
CA TYR A 17 -7.73 -18.38 -19.02
C TYR A 17 -8.14 -16.96 -18.59
N ARG A 18 -7.64 -16.47 -17.46
CA ARG A 18 -7.85 -15.07 -17.04
C ARG A 18 -7.27 -14.07 -18.04
N PHE A 19 -6.04 -14.29 -18.52
CA PHE A 19 -5.45 -13.42 -19.54
C PHE A 19 -6.18 -13.50 -20.88
N LYS A 20 -6.69 -14.67 -21.26
CA LYS A 20 -7.48 -14.86 -22.48
C LYS A 20 -8.79 -14.08 -22.43
N GLU A 21 -9.55 -14.21 -21.35
CA GLU A 21 -10.82 -13.48 -21.16
C GLU A 21 -10.62 -11.96 -21.17
N LEU A 22 -9.55 -11.48 -20.53
CA LEU A 22 -9.20 -10.06 -20.51
C LEU A 22 -8.77 -9.55 -21.89
N TYR A 23 -8.05 -10.35 -22.67
CA TYR A 23 -7.68 -10.00 -24.05
C TYR A 23 -8.91 -9.97 -24.97
N GLU A 24 -9.84 -10.91 -24.82
CA GLU A 24 -11.09 -10.93 -25.59
C GLU A 24 -12.00 -9.75 -25.25
N THR A 25 -11.96 -9.27 -24.00
CA THR A 25 -12.83 -8.18 -23.54
C THR A 25 -12.25 -6.78 -23.80
N GLY A 26 -10.93 -6.60 -23.70
CA GLY A 26 -10.29 -5.27 -23.75
C GLY A 26 -8.98 -5.19 -24.53
N GLY A 27 -8.69 -6.20 -25.37
CA GLY A 27 -7.55 -6.22 -26.27
C GLY A 27 -6.20 -6.08 -25.57
N GLU A 28 -5.24 -5.45 -26.24
CA GLU A 28 -3.88 -5.25 -25.72
C GLU A 28 -3.82 -4.27 -24.55
N ALA A 29 -4.73 -3.28 -24.50
CA ALA A 29 -4.77 -2.28 -23.45
C ALA A 29 -5.14 -2.89 -22.08
N ALA A 30 -6.03 -3.88 -22.05
CA ALA A 30 -6.46 -4.54 -20.81
C ALA A 30 -5.37 -5.37 -20.12
N LEU A 31 -4.33 -5.80 -20.85
CA LEU A 31 -3.19 -6.52 -20.28
C LEU A 31 -2.25 -5.61 -19.48
N GLN A 32 -2.21 -4.31 -19.77
CA GLN A 32 -1.32 -3.38 -19.06
C GLN A 32 -1.76 -3.09 -17.62
N ASP A 33 -3.06 -3.19 -17.32
CA ASP A 33 -3.62 -2.75 -16.04
C ASP A 33 -3.50 -3.77 -14.89
N LEU A 34 -3.06 -5.01 -15.16
CA LEU A 34 -2.89 -6.03 -14.12
C LEU A 34 -1.72 -5.77 -13.16
N THR A 35 -0.70 -5.04 -13.59
CA THR A 35 0.59 -4.96 -12.87
C THR A 35 0.71 -3.76 -11.94
N ARG A 36 -0.29 -2.87 -11.92
CA ARG A 36 -0.23 -1.70 -11.04
C ARG A 36 -0.51 -2.14 -9.60
N LYS A 37 0.53 -2.18 -8.76
CA LYS A 37 0.38 -2.19 -7.30
C LYS A 37 -0.47 -1.00 -6.90
N LYS A 38 -1.78 -1.21 -6.76
CA LYS A 38 -2.69 -0.17 -6.30
C LYS A 38 -2.28 0.17 -4.87
N PRO A 39 -2.04 1.46 -4.54
CA PRO A 39 -1.77 1.83 -3.16
C PRO A 39 -2.98 1.41 -2.30
N CYS A 40 -2.72 0.73 -1.19
CA CYS A 40 -3.77 0.35 -0.23
C CYS A 40 -4.29 1.60 0.46
N ILE A 41 -5.45 2.10 0.01
CA ILE A 41 -6.08 3.31 0.56
C ILE A 41 -6.47 3.11 2.03
N ILE A 42 -6.78 1.86 2.43
CA ILE A 42 -7.22 1.49 3.77
C ILE A 42 -6.15 1.76 4.84
N SER A 43 -4.87 1.72 4.48
CA SER A 43 -3.75 1.93 5.40
C SER A 43 -3.15 3.33 5.32
N ARG A 44 -3.81 4.28 4.63
CA ARG A 44 -3.29 5.64 4.48
C ARG A 44 -3.64 6.46 5.72
N LEU A 45 -2.64 7.10 6.31
CA LEU A 45 -2.82 8.00 7.45
C LEU A 45 -3.45 9.31 6.97
N ASP A 46 -4.17 9.98 7.86
CA ASP A 46 -4.71 11.30 7.56
C ASP A 46 -3.57 12.30 7.31
N GLU A 47 -3.72 13.15 6.30
CA GLU A 47 -2.67 14.08 5.88
C GLU A 47 -2.31 15.08 7.00
N SER A 48 -3.25 15.40 7.89
CA SER A 48 -2.98 16.25 9.05
C SER A 48 -1.99 15.60 10.02
N ILE A 49 -2.08 14.27 10.19
CA ILE A 49 -1.21 13.50 11.07
C ILE A 49 0.18 13.40 10.46
N GLU A 50 0.27 13.11 9.16
CA GLU A 50 1.55 13.04 8.43
C GLU A 50 2.33 14.35 8.54
N LYS A 51 1.65 15.49 8.32
CA LYS A 51 2.26 16.82 8.44
C LYS A 51 2.74 17.11 9.86
N ALA A 52 1.93 16.83 10.87
CA ALA A 52 2.30 17.04 12.27
C ALA A 52 3.56 16.24 12.66
N VAL A 53 3.68 14.98 12.22
CA VAL A 53 4.88 14.15 12.46
C VAL A 53 6.11 14.72 11.77
N VAL A 54 5.98 15.15 10.52
CA VAL A 54 7.10 15.74 9.75
C VAL A 54 7.57 17.04 10.39
N ASP A 55 6.65 17.96 10.66
CA ASP A 55 6.98 19.27 11.25
C ASP A 55 7.67 19.10 12.60
N PHE A 56 7.15 18.20 13.45
CA PHE A 56 7.73 17.93 14.75
C PHE A 56 9.14 17.30 14.66
N SER A 57 9.33 16.38 13.73
CA SER A 57 10.64 15.75 13.48
C SER A 57 11.68 16.75 12.98
N LEU A 58 11.25 17.74 12.18
CA LEU A 58 12.13 18.83 11.74
C LEU A 58 12.50 19.78 12.89
N GLN A 59 11.57 20.07 13.81
CA GLN A 59 11.85 20.90 14.98
C GLN A 59 12.80 20.23 15.97
N LYS A 60 12.68 18.91 16.15
CA LYS A 60 13.48 18.15 17.12
C LYS A 60 14.12 16.91 16.46
N PRO A 61 15.18 17.09 15.64
CA PRO A 61 15.78 15.99 14.88
C PRO A 61 16.48 14.95 15.75
N ALA A 62 16.79 15.28 17.02
CA ALA A 62 17.37 14.34 17.97
C ALA A 62 16.37 13.29 18.48
N TYR A 63 15.07 13.48 18.23
CA TYR A 63 14.04 12.56 18.70
C TYR A 63 13.80 11.46 17.69
N GLY A 64 13.99 10.21 18.14
CA GLY A 64 13.64 9.03 17.35
C GLY A 64 12.12 8.84 17.25
N GLN A 65 11.70 7.92 16.39
CA GLN A 65 10.30 7.63 16.08
C GLN A 65 9.42 7.49 17.33
N LEU A 66 9.83 6.63 18.28
CA LEU A 66 9.07 6.38 19.51
C LEU A 66 8.89 7.63 20.39
N ARG A 67 9.91 8.51 20.46
CA ARG A 67 9.79 9.75 21.24
C ARG A 67 8.88 10.76 20.57
N VAL A 68 8.93 10.85 19.24
CA VAL A 68 8.00 11.69 18.46
C VAL A 68 6.56 11.22 18.68
N CYS A 69 6.30 9.91 18.67
CA CYS A 69 4.98 9.36 18.98
C CYS A 69 4.47 9.76 20.36
N ASN A 70 5.30 9.53 21.38
CA ASN A 70 4.91 9.79 22.76
C ASN A 70 4.67 11.29 23.00
N GLU A 71 5.50 12.17 22.45
CA GLU A 71 5.30 13.62 22.60
C GLU A 71 4.04 14.10 21.85
N LEU A 72 3.74 13.55 20.67
CA LEU A 72 2.50 13.87 19.95
C LEU A 72 1.24 13.32 20.66
N GLU A 73 1.36 12.18 21.35
CA GLU A 73 0.30 11.61 22.20
C GLU A 73 0.07 12.47 23.46
N GLU A 74 1.15 12.90 24.13
CA GLU A 74 1.09 13.77 25.32
C GLU A 74 0.53 15.16 25.00
N THR A 75 0.84 15.71 23.82
CA THR A 75 0.29 16.99 23.35
C THR A 75 -1.21 16.88 23.00
N ARG A 76 -1.81 15.69 23.18
CA ARG A 76 -3.24 15.38 23.12
C ARG A 76 -3.91 15.87 21.84
N SER A 77 -3.28 15.58 20.71
CA SER A 77 -3.94 15.71 19.42
C SER A 77 -5.01 14.63 19.32
N SER A 78 -6.29 15.02 19.28
CA SER A 78 -7.48 14.15 19.29
C SER A 78 -7.55 13.12 18.15
N HIS A 79 -6.56 13.12 17.25
CA HIS A 79 -6.45 12.26 16.08
C HIS A 79 -5.56 11.03 16.31
N PHE A 80 -4.75 11.01 17.37
CA PHE A 80 -3.90 9.87 17.74
C PHE A 80 -4.61 8.99 18.77
N ALA A 81 -5.61 8.22 18.34
CA ALA A 81 -6.22 7.20 19.21
C ALA A 81 -5.24 6.05 19.45
N ARG A 82 -5.34 5.41 20.64
CA ARG A 82 -4.51 4.32 21.20
C ARG A 82 -4.35 3.03 20.37
N GLY A 83 -4.69 3.06 19.09
CA GLY A 83 -4.61 1.94 18.15
C GLY A 83 -3.70 2.19 16.95
N CYS A 84 -2.97 3.33 16.90
CA CYS A 84 -2.03 3.57 15.82
C CYS A 84 -0.87 2.56 15.93
N ALA A 85 -0.75 1.66 14.96
CA ALA A 85 0.29 0.62 14.89
C ALA A 85 1.73 1.16 14.94
N PHE A 86 1.89 2.48 14.83
CA PHE A 86 3.14 3.21 14.93
C PHE A 86 3.68 3.32 16.38
N CYS A 87 2.83 3.16 17.42
CA CYS A 87 3.24 3.20 18.83
C CYS A 87 3.50 1.82 19.46
N LEU A 88 3.38 0.72 18.71
CA LEU A 88 3.33 -0.66 19.26
C LEU A 88 4.66 -1.45 19.17
N ALA A 89 5.80 -0.77 19.15
CA ALA A 89 7.13 -1.41 19.20
C ALA A 89 7.94 -0.95 20.42
#